data_AF-A0A242Z364-F1
#
_entry.id   AF-A0A242Z364-F1
#
_cell.length_a   1.000
_cell.length_b   1.000
_cell.length_c   1.000
_cell.angle_alpha   90.00
_cell.angle_beta   90.00
_cell.angle_gamma   90.00
#
_symmetry.space_group_name_H-M   'P 1'
#
loop_
_entity.id
_entity.type
_entity.pdbx_description
1 polymer ?
#
loop_
_entity_poly.entity_id
_entity_poly.type
_entity_poly.pdbx_seq_one_letter_code
_entity_poly.pdbx_strand_id
1 'polypeptide(L)'
;MNKREMRIRILDLQDQHCMGCNYHASVRTYCMENCRIGKEIYQLGTGLTFDEKDPKRKVKMKWDHICQQTLELRSKGYTYKKIAHQLGCHISSLRKQLHQRGL
;
A
#
# COMPACT_ATOMS: atom_id res chain seq x y z
N MET A 1 -13.70 12.63 -2.40
CA MET A 1 -14.64 11.78 -3.16
C MET A 1 -15.56 11.09 -2.19
N ASN A 2 -16.86 11.17 -2.43
CA ASN A 2 -17.85 10.43 -1.68
C ASN A 2 -17.81 8.93 -2.03
N LYS A 3 -18.36 8.09 -1.15
CA LYS A 3 -18.45 6.63 -1.38
C LYS A 3 -19.11 6.29 -2.73
N ARG A 4 -20.07 7.11 -3.19
CA ARG A 4 -20.70 6.95 -4.50
C ARG A 4 -19.72 7.21 -5.66
N GLU A 5 -18.97 8.29 -5.58
CA GLU A 5 -17.98 8.65 -6.62
C GLU A 5 -16.84 7.64 -6.70
N MET A 6 -16.38 7.13 -5.54
CA MET A 6 -15.36 6.08 -5.49
C MET A 6 -15.83 4.79 -6.18
N ARG A 7 -17.11 4.40 -6.00
CA ARG A 7 -17.68 3.24 -6.71
C ARG A 7 -17.75 3.47 -8.21
N ILE A 8 -18.23 4.64 -8.64
CA ILE A 8 -18.32 4.98 -10.08
C ILE A 8 -16.92 4.96 -10.71
N ARG A 9 -15.92 5.51 -10.03
CA ARG A 9 -14.54 5.54 -10.54
C ARG A 9 -13.92 4.15 -10.65
N ILE A 10 -14.21 3.25 -9.71
CA ILE A 10 -13.76 1.86 -9.81
C ILE A 10 -14.37 1.18 -11.03
N LEU A 11 -15.68 1.36 -11.26
CA LEU A 11 -16.38 0.76 -12.40
C LEU A 11 -15.82 1.29 -13.72
N ASP A 12 -15.60 2.60 -13.82
CA ASP A 12 -14.99 3.27 -14.98
C ASP A 12 -13.59 2.73 -15.29
N LEU A 13 -12.73 2.59 -14.27
CA LEU A 13 -11.39 2.02 -14.42
C LEU A 13 -11.40 0.53 -14.82
N GLN A 14 -12.38 -0.24 -14.32
CA GLN A 14 -12.56 -1.63 -14.72
C GLN A 14 -13.02 -1.73 -16.18
N ASP A 15 -13.98 -0.90 -16.58
CA ASP A 15 -14.54 -0.91 -17.93
C ASP A 15 -13.50 -0.50 -18.98
N GLN A 16 -12.77 0.60 -18.72
CA GLN A 16 -11.78 1.15 -19.66
C GLN A 16 -10.50 0.31 -19.78
N HIS A 17 -10.09 -0.38 -18.72
CA HIS A 17 -8.74 -0.98 -18.68
C HIS A 17 -8.72 -2.48 -18.34
N CYS A 18 -9.78 -3.03 -17.77
CA CYS A 18 -9.79 -4.41 -17.28
C CYS A 18 -10.65 -5.36 -18.14
N MET A 19 -11.58 -4.87 -18.96
CA MET A 19 -12.44 -5.68 -19.84
C MET A 19 -11.67 -6.58 -20.84
N GLY A 20 -10.47 -6.16 -21.28
CA GLY A 20 -9.60 -6.94 -22.16
C GLY A 20 -8.34 -7.50 -21.50
N CYS A 21 -8.25 -7.45 -20.16
CA CYS A 21 -7.02 -7.83 -19.46
C CYS A 21 -6.93 -9.36 -19.33
N ASN A 22 -5.80 -9.93 -19.75
CA ASN A 22 -5.51 -11.37 -19.61
C ASN A 22 -5.48 -11.86 -18.15
N TYR A 23 -5.39 -10.92 -17.19
CA TYR A 23 -5.40 -11.17 -15.75
C TYR A 23 -6.74 -10.78 -15.09
N HIS A 24 -7.78 -10.46 -15.88
CA HIS A 24 -9.12 -10.15 -15.36
C HIS A 24 -9.74 -11.35 -14.63
N ALA A 25 -9.50 -12.56 -15.16
CA ALA A 25 -10.01 -13.82 -14.61
C ALA A 25 -9.07 -14.48 -13.59
N SER A 26 -7.80 -14.07 -13.52
CA SER A 26 -6.77 -14.79 -12.76
C SER A 26 -6.00 -13.86 -11.82
N VAL A 27 -6.02 -14.26 -10.55
CA VAL A 27 -5.12 -13.83 -9.47
C VAL A 27 -5.15 -12.31 -9.23
N ARG A 28 -6.14 -11.85 -8.44
CA ARG A 28 -6.24 -10.46 -7.97
C ARG A 28 -4.92 -9.92 -7.40
N THR A 29 -4.07 -10.78 -6.82
CA THR A 29 -2.76 -10.37 -6.28
C THR A 29 -1.82 -9.80 -7.33
N TYR A 30 -1.82 -10.31 -8.58
CA TYR A 30 -0.99 -9.72 -9.63
C TYR A 30 -1.43 -8.28 -9.95
N CYS A 31 -2.72 -8.04 -10.14
CA CYS A 31 -3.24 -6.70 -10.41
C CYS A 31 -3.05 -5.76 -9.21
N MET A 32 -3.12 -6.26 -7.98
CA MET A 32 -2.86 -5.45 -6.77
C MET A 32 -1.38 -5.09 -6.61
N GLU A 33 -0.43 -5.92 -7.06
CA GLU A 33 1.00 -5.72 -6.81
C GLU A 33 1.77 -5.17 -8.02
N ASN A 34 1.36 -5.52 -9.24
CA ASN A 34 2.11 -5.26 -10.47
C ASN A 34 1.36 -4.39 -11.50
N CYS A 35 0.05 -4.14 -11.31
CA CYS A 35 -0.73 -3.28 -12.21
C CYS A 35 -1.04 -1.92 -11.56
N ARG A 36 -0.74 -0.83 -12.27
CA ARG A 36 -1.06 0.54 -11.81
C ARG A 36 -2.57 0.73 -11.61
N ILE A 37 -3.38 0.26 -12.57
CA ILE A 37 -4.85 0.36 -12.50
C ILE A 37 -5.41 -0.52 -11.38
N GLY A 38 -4.88 -1.73 -11.21
CA GLY A 38 -5.29 -2.62 -10.13
C GLY A 38 -4.95 -2.08 -8.73
N LYS A 39 -3.80 -1.41 -8.56
CA LYS A 39 -3.46 -0.67 -7.34
C LYS A 39 -4.45 0.44 -7.02
N GLU A 40 -4.84 1.21 -8.03
CA GLU A 40 -5.78 2.33 -7.89
C GLU A 40 -7.19 1.84 -7.53
N ILE A 41 -7.68 0.81 -8.23
CA ILE A 41 -8.95 0.15 -7.92
C ILE A 41 -8.94 -0.42 -6.50
N TYR A 42 -7.83 -1.06 -6.09
CA TYR A 42 -7.69 -1.59 -4.74
C TYR A 42 -7.75 -0.46 -3.70
N GLN A 43 -7.01 0.64 -3.89
CA GLN A 43 -7.03 1.79 -2.99
C GLN A 43 -8.43 2.39 -2.86
N LEU A 44 -9.12 2.64 -3.98
CA LEU A 44 -10.49 3.14 -3.99
C LEU A 44 -11.45 2.15 -3.30
N GLY A 45 -11.30 0.85 -3.56
CA GLY A 45 -12.09 -0.22 -2.95
C GLY A 45 -11.90 -0.31 -1.43
N THR A 46 -10.68 -0.09 -0.95
CA THR A 46 -10.38 -0.08 0.49
C THR A 46 -11.03 1.08 1.22
N GLY A 47 -11.21 2.23 0.57
CA GLY A 47 -11.98 3.38 1.09
C GLY A 47 -13.50 3.15 1.10
N LEU A 48 -13.99 2.10 0.43
CA LEU A 48 -15.42 1.74 0.36
C LEU A 48 -15.82 0.61 1.31
N THR A 49 -14.91 -0.33 1.57
CA THR A 49 -15.19 -1.55 2.35
C THR A 49 -14.86 -1.42 3.83
N PHE A 50 -13.99 -0.48 4.21
CA PHE A 50 -13.54 -0.34 5.58
C PHE A 50 -13.85 1.05 6.11
N ASP A 51 -14.31 1.12 7.36
CA ASP A 51 -14.47 2.39 8.07
C ASP A 51 -13.11 3.09 8.16
N GLU A 52 -13.03 4.37 7.77
CA GLU A 52 -11.84 5.23 7.91
C GLU A 52 -11.25 5.27 9.34
N LYS A 53 -12.01 4.75 10.31
CA LYS A 53 -11.68 4.66 11.72
C LYS A 53 -10.94 3.39 12.13
N ASP A 54 -10.70 2.39 11.26
CA ASP A 54 -9.94 1.21 11.67
C ASP A 54 -8.47 1.58 11.98
N PRO A 55 -8.09 1.68 13.27
CA PRO A 55 -6.82 2.24 13.67
C PRO A 55 -5.68 1.25 13.38
N LYS A 56 -6.00 -0.05 13.32
CA LYS A 56 -5.05 -1.12 13.02
C LYS A 56 -4.53 -1.01 11.59
N ARG A 57 -5.40 -0.70 10.62
CA ARG A 57 -5.00 -0.54 9.22
C ARG A 57 -4.20 0.74 8.95
N LYS A 58 -4.55 1.86 9.58
CA LYS A 58 -3.75 3.10 9.50
C LYS A 58 -2.33 2.90 10.03
N VAL A 59 -2.20 2.22 11.16
CA VAL A 59 -0.89 1.86 11.71
C VAL A 59 -0.14 0.94 10.76
N LYS A 60 -0.81 -0.07 10.17
CA LYS A 60 -0.17 -0.97 9.20
C LYS A 60 0.35 -0.21 7.96
N MET A 61 -0.49 0.60 7.31
CA MET A 61 -0.09 1.40 6.15
C MET A 61 1.03 2.38 6.46
N LYS A 62 0.99 3.04 7.63
CA LYS A 62 2.07 3.91 8.09
C LYS A 62 3.39 3.15 8.19
N TRP A 63 3.36 1.95 8.76
CA TRP A 63 4.55 1.11 8.87
C TRP A 63 5.03 0.56 7.52
N ASP A 64 4.13 0.20 6.61
CA ASP A 64 4.51 -0.19 5.25
C ASP A 64 5.25 0.94 4.53
N HIS A 65 4.76 2.19 4.64
CA HIS A 65 5.46 3.36 4.10
C HIS A 65 6.83 3.58 4.74
N ILE A 66 6.92 3.50 6.08
CA ILE A 66 8.18 3.63 6.82
C ILE A 66 9.19 2.55 6.41
N CYS A 67 8.74 1.29 6.24
CA CYS A 67 9.58 0.19 5.79
C CYS A 67 10.10 0.42 4.37
N GLN A 68 9.23 0.88 3.46
CA GLN A 68 9.63 1.20 2.09
C GLN A 68 10.67 2.32 2.04
N GLN A 69 10.45 3.43 2.76
CA GLN A 69 11.43 4.51 2.88
C GLN A 69 12.74 4.05 3.51
N THR A 70 12.67 3.12 4.47
CA THR A 70 13.85 2.51 5.08
C THR A 70 14.68 1.73 4.07
N LEU A 71 14.05 0.94 3.18
CA LEU A 71 14.74 0.22 2.12
C LEU A 71 15.43 1.19 1.14
N GLU A 72 14.76 2.25 0.75
CA GLU A 72 15.33 3.28 -0.14
C GLU A 72 16.55 3.98 0.50
N LEU A 73 16.44 4.36 1.77
CA LEU A 73 17.55 4.98 2.50
C LEU A 73 18.70 3.99 2.76
N ARG A 74 18.39 2.71 2.98
CA ARG A 74 19.40 1.65 3.14
C ARG A 74 20.14 1.40 1.83
N SER A 75 19.45 1.45 0.69
CA SER A 75 20.07 1.40 -0.65
C SER A 75 21.03 2.58 -0.88
N LYS A 76 20.72 3.76 -0.30
CA LYS A 76 21.60 4.94 -0.31
C LYS A 76 22.74 4.89 0.72
N GLY A 77 22.89 3.79 1.47
CA GLY A 77 23.98 3.60 2.45
C GLY A 77 23.72 4.16 3.85
N TYR A 78 22.49 4.57 4.17
CA TYR A 78 22.16 5.08 5.50
C TYR A 78 22.04 3.94 6.53
N THR A 79 22.52 4.20 7.75
CA THR A 79 22.37 3.26 8.87
C THR A 79 20.96 3.32 9.45
N TYR A 80 20.46 2.20 10.01
CA TYR A 80 19.16 2.14 10.67
C TYR A 80 18.98 3.18 11.78
N LYS A 81 20.06 3.58 12.47
CA LYS A 81 20.05 4.68 13.45
C LYS A 81 19.63 6.00 12.82
N LYS A 82 20.26 6.35 11.69
CA LYS A 82 20.00 7.61 10.98
C LYS A 82 18.62 7.62 10.33
N ILE A 83 18.21 6.47 9.78
CA ILE A 83 16.88 6.29 9.20
C ILE A 83 15.78 6.43 10.26
N ALA A 84 15.92 5.76 11.40
CA ALA A 84 14.94 5.83 12.48
C ALA A 84 14.79 7.27 13.01
N HIS A 85 15.91 7.99 13.16
CA HIS A 85 15.88 9.41 13.52
C HIS A 85 15.16 10.26 12.46
N GLN A 86 15.43 10.02 11.17
CA GLN A 86 14.80 10.76 10.06
C GLN A 86 13.30 10.46 9.92
N LEU A 87 12.87 9.23 10.19
CA LEU A 87 11.48 8.79 10.10
C LEU A 87 10.71 8.99 11.43
N GLY A 88 11.35 9.57 12.46
CA GLY A 88 10.74 9.83 13.75
C GLY A 88 10.25 8.57 14.47
N CYS A 89 10.91 7.43 14.26
CA CYS A 89 10.50 6.16 14.83
C CYS A 89 11.62 5.54 15.68
N HIS A 90 11.27 4.69 16.63
CA HIS A 90 12.26 4.00 17.46
C HIS A 90 12.92 2.86 16.68
N ILE A 91 14.24 2.72 16.78
CA ILE A 91 15.02 1.70 16.04
C ILE A 91 14.52 0.29 16.34
N SER A 92 14.19 -0.01 17.59
CA SER A 92 13.68 -1.33 17.98
C SER A 92 12.33 -1.64 17.31
N SER A 93 11.45 -0.64 17.19
CA SER A 93 10.17 -0.76 16.50
C SER A 93 10.38 -0.95 15.00
N LEU A 94 11.30 -0.19 14.40
CA LEU A 94 11.64 -0.31 13.00
C LEU A 94 12.16 -1.72 12.65
N ARG A 95 13.12 -2.24 13.44
CA ARG A 95 13.64 -3.61 13.25
C ARG A 95 12.55 -4.67 13.39
N LYS A 96 11.67 -4.54 14.39
CA LYS A 96 10.56 -5.48 14.59
C LYS A 96 9.60 -5.47 13.41
N GLN A 97 9.29 -4.30 12.86
CA GLN A 97 8.37 -4.12 11.72
C GLN A 97 8.96 -4.60 10.39
N LEU A 98 10.28 -4.46 10.20
CA LEU A 98 11.01 -5.04 9.07
C LEU A 98 11.01 -6.57 9.14
N HIS A 99 11.37 -7.13 10.31
CA HIS A 99 11.39 -8.57 10.53
C HIS A 99 10.00 -9.21 10.33
N GLN A 100 8.94 -8.57 10.82
CA GLN A 100 7.55 -9.01 10.61
C GLN A 100 7.13 -9.04 9.13
N ARG A 101 7.83 -8.29 8.27
CA ARG A 101 7.57 -8.20 6.82
C ARG A 101 8.56 -9.00 5.98
N GLY A 102 9.48 -9.74 6.62
CA GLY A 102 10.50 -10.54 5.93
C GLY A 102 11.58 -9.70 5.24
N LEU A 103 11.80 -8.46 5.70
CA LEU A 103 12.79 -7.51 5.19
C LEU A 103 14.04 -7.44 6.07
#